data_AF-A0A967JSZ6-F1
#
_entry.id   AF-A0A967JSZ6-F1
#
_cell.length_a   1.000
_cell.length_b   1.000
_cell.length_c   1.000
_cell.angle_alpha   90.00
_cell.angle_beta   90.00
_cell.angle_gamma   90.00
#
_symmetry.space_group_name_H-M   'P 1'
#
loop_
_entity.id
_entity.type
_entity.pdbx_description
1 polymer ?
#
loop_
_entity_poly.entity_id
_entity_poly.type
_entity_poly.pdbx_seq_one_letter_code
_entity_poly.pdbx_strand_id
1 'polypeptide(L)' 'MLCADSIETMRSMPAASVDMVFADPPYNLQLAGELHRPNNSRVDGVDDAWDKFD' A
#
# COMPACT_ATOMS: atom_id res chain seq x y z
N MET A 1 16.51 8.14 4.75
CA MET A 1 15.32 7.30 4.52
C MET A 1 15.10 6.48 5.78
N LEU A 2 13.91 6.54 6.36
CA LEU A 2 13.54 5.72 7.52
C LEU A 2 12.91 4.43 6.99
N CYS A 3 13.44 3.28 7.40
CA CYS A 3 12.91 1.97 7.04
C CYS A 3 12.25 1.37 8.29
N ALA A 4 11.05 1.84 8.60
CA ALA A 4 10.31 1.48 9.80
C ALA A 4 8.80 1.58 9.56
N ASP A 5 8.00 1.08 10.50
CA ASP A 5 6.55 1.28 10.51
C ASP A 5 6.21 2.78 10.53
N SER A 6 5.27 3.18 9.68
CA SER A 6 4.93 4.59 9.50
C SER A 6 4.24 5.17 10.74
N ILE A 7 3.42 4.38 11.44
CA ILE A 7 2.67 4.82 12.62
C ILE A 7 3.62 5.05 13.79
N GLU A 8 4.49 4.07 14.08
CA GLU A 8 5.49 4.20 15.14
C GLU A 8 6.42 5.38 14.90
N THR A 9 6.88 5.54 13.66
CA THR A 9 7.76 6.65 13.27
C THR A 9 7.06 8.00 13.44
N MET A 10 5.83 8.15 12.93
CA MET A 10 5.09 9.41 13.01
C MET A 10 4.75 9.80 14.44
N ARG A 11 4.52 8.85 15.35
CA ARG A 11 4.29 9.13 16.78
C ARG A 11 5.47 9.78 17.48
N SER A 12 6.69 9.58 16.97
CA SER A 12 7.90 10.20 17.52
C SER A 12 8.12 11.63 17.03
N MET A 13 7.37 12.09 16.03
CA MET A 13 7.53 13.40 15.41
C MET A 13 6.80 14.49 16.21
N PRO A 14 7.32 15.73 16.23
CA PRO A 14 6.61 16.86 16.82
C PRO A 14 5.27 17.12 16.13
N ALA A 15 4.27 17.56 16.88
CA ALA A 15 2.99 17.95 16.30
C ALA A 15 3.16 19.16 15.35
N ALA A 16 2.38 19.19 14.27
CA ALA A 16 2.38 20.24 13.25
C ALA A 16 3.76 20.51 12.62
N SER A 17 4.59 19.49 12.48
CA SER A 17 5.95 19.61 11.93
C SER A 17 6.05 19.37 10.41
N VAL A 18 4.93 19.20 9.72
CA VAL A 18 4.90 18.90 8.27
C VAL A 18 3.85 19.78 7.59
N ASP A 19 4.23 20.36 6.46
CA ASP A 19 3.36 21.23 5.67
C ASP A 19 2.48 20.44 4.69
N MET A 20 2.95 19.26 4.27
CA MET A 20 2.28 18.41 3.30
C MET A 20 2.58 16.93 3.56
N VAL A 21 1.57 16.09 3.37
CA VAL A 21 1.69 14.63 3.44
C VAL A 21 1.20 14.04 2.14
N PHE A 22 1.99 13.16 1.53
CA PHE A 22 1.56 12.27 0.45
C PHE A 22 1.55 10.85 1.00
N ALA A 23 0.42 10.16 0.90
CA ALA A 23 0.25 8.81 1.42
C ALA A 23 -0.38 7.92 0.35
N ASP A 24 0.27 6.80 0.08
CA ASP A 24 -0.21 5.75 -0.81
C ASP A 24 -0.31 4.44 -0.01
N PRO A 25 -1.35 4.27 0.82
CA PRO A 25 -1.50 3.07 1.66
C PRO A 25 -1.93 1.86 0.82
N PRO A 26 -1.79 0.62 1.33
CA PRO A 26 -2.38 -0.57 0.70
C PRO A 26 -3.88 -0.39 0.47
N TYR A 27 -4.35 -0.60 -0.76
CA TYR A 27 -5.76 -0.40 -1.12
C TYR A 27 -6.64 -1.62 -0.85
N ASN A 28 -6.05 -2.78 -0.51
CA ASN A 28 -6.75 -4.01 -0.14
C ASN A 28 -7.90 -4.31 -1.11
N LEU A 29 -7.61 -4.28 -2.41
CA LEU A 29 -8.64 -4.37 -3.46
C LEU A 29 -9.29 -5.76 -3.54
N GLN A 30 -8.77 -6.76 -2.83
CA GLN A 30 -9.29 -8.12 -2.70
C GLN A 30 -9.90 -8.63 -4.01
N LEU A 31 -9.12 -8.54 -5.10
CA LEU A 31 -9.59 -8.97 -6.41
C LEU A 31 -9.88 -10.47 -6.35
N ALA A 32 -11.17 -10.81 -6.28
CA ALA A 32 -11.65 -12.17 -6.02
C ALA A 32 -11.39 -13.17 -7.17
N GLY A 33 -10.70 -12.75 -8.24
CA GLY A 33 -10.39 -13.57 -9.40
C GLY A 33 -9.31 -12.97 -10.29
N GLU A 34 -8.88 -13.76 -11.26
CA GLU A 34 -7.89 -13.33 -12.25
C GLU A 34 -8.46 -12.22 -13.12
N LEU A 35 -7.85 -11.03 -13.08
CA LEU A 35 -8.16 -9.97 -14.03
C LEU A 35 -7.45 -10.29 -15.35
N HIS A 36 -8.19 -10.27 -16.45
CA HIS A 36 -7.63 -10.37 -17.79
C HIS A 36 -7.65 -9.00 -18.48
N ARG A 37 -6.55 -8.66 -19.15
CA ARG A 37 -6.51 -7.52 -20.06
C ARG A 37 -7.36 -7.82 -21.31
N PRO A 38 -7.79 -6.80 -22.08
CA PRO A 38 -8.57 -6.99 -23.31
C PRO A 38 -7.90 -7.88 -24.38
N ASN A 39 -6.57 -8.04 -24.33
CA ASN A 39 -5.81 -8.96 -25.17
C ASN A 39 -5.74 -10.39 -24.60
N ASN A 40 -6.58 -10.72 -23.62
CA ASN A 40 -6.66 -11.99 -22.91
C ASN A 40 -5.44 -12.37 -22.06
N SER A 41 -4.43 -11.49 -21.92
CA SER A 41 -3.31 -11.72 -21.01
C SER A 41 -3.75 -11.52 -19.55
N ARG A 42 -3.22 -12.34 -18.64
CA ARG A 42 -3.45 -12.18 -17.19
C ARG A 42 -2.82 -10.87 -16.70
N VAL A 43 -3.55 -10.12 -15.89
CA VAL A 43 -3.06 -8.95 -15.18
C VAL A 43 -2.15 -9.44 -14.05
N ASP A 44 -0.97 -8.84 -14.00
CA ASP A 44 -0.01 -9.07 -12.91
C ASP A 44 -0.43 -8.15 -11.76
N GLY A 45 -1.19 -8.71 -10.83
CA GLY A 45 -1.64 -8.02 -9.63
C GLY A 45 -0.54 -7.93 -8.59
N VAL A 46 -0.75 -7.15 -7.53
CA VAL A 46 0.14 -7.17 -6.38
C VAL A 46 -0.15 -8.45 -5.59
N ASP A 47 0.78 -9.41 -5.63
CA ASP A 47 0.69 -10.69 -4.92
C ASP A 47 1.48 -10.72 -3.60
N ASP A 48 2.03 -9.57 -3.20
CA ASP A 48 2.88 -9.46 -2.02
C ASP A 48 2.14 -9.75 -0.72
N ALA A 49 2.87 -10.29 0.27
CA ALA A 49 2.31 -10.67 1.56
C ALA A 49 1.77 -9.47 2.37
N TRP A 50 2.26 -8.25 2.13
CA TRP A 50 1.75 -7.04 2.78
C TRP A 50 0.36 -6.63 2.25
N ASP A 51 -0.04 -7.14 1.08
CA ASP A 51 -1.36 -6.89 0.45
C ASP A 51 -2.34 -8.05 0.70
N LYS A 52 -1.98 -9.03 1.54
CA LYS A 52 -2.79 -10.20 1.91
C LYS A 52 -3.12 -10.20 3.40
N PHE A 53 -4.36 -10.55 3.76
CA PHE A 53 -4.83 -10.71 5.14
C PHE A 53 -5.48 -12.10 5.36
N ASP A 54 -5.50 -12.56 6.62
CA ASP A 54 -6.19 -13.80 7.10
C ASP A 54 -7.72 -13.66 7.17
#